data_AF-A0A7C3D8Z0-F1
#
_entry.id   AF-A0A7C3D8Z0-F1
#
_cell.length_a   1.000
_cell.length_b   1.000
_cell.length_c   1.000
_cell.angle_alpha   90.00
_cell.angle_beta   90.00
_cell.angle_gamma   90.00
#
_symmetry.space_group_name_H-M   'P 1'
#
loop_
_entity.id
_entity.type
_entity.pdbx_description
1 polymer ?
#
loop_
_entity_poly.entity_id
_entity_poly.type
_entity_poly.pdbx_seq_one_letter_code
_entity_poly.pdbx_strand_id
1 'polypeptide(L)'
;MKPISLFEHKLSVSIEELQLQFRGFPPLLWADFWLNPRRLRGSDFLMRWSQGLWSETRFIEAINQSELYFAIMYGPSSVAPSHDVREYELYFERLEEAGLNQLKRPDLLAFRKTDQKHIEKIVEDLGGLAELPFIPEDEMDDLLQPALAAIECENSLWKAQQMPAYGEELRPMRRLGGKPGLPKSAVLPTVIIKEEDRERLWRWQDETNIPIHIWHAFYDVGFGLSLNKAQQLIDEGLIEPTIQTFQAPGGAVSKKAIYKFYYHYAYRVGESEEDPELTAAHIIDKNGHILPYVKFEGGRFRLHPEALQVLDELAQDR
;
A
#
# COMPACT_ATOMS: atom_id res chain seq x y z
N MET A 1 -6.44 -1.31 26.54
CA MET A 1 -6.32 0.16 26.29
C MET A 1 -5.20 0.70 27.18
N LYS A 2 -4.21 1.38 26.60
CA LYS A 2 -3.29 2.20 27.41
C LYS A 2 -4.06 3.43 27.90
N PRO A 3 -3.97 3.82 29.19
CA PRO A 3 -4.61 5.03 29.66
C PRO A 3 -3.99 6.24 28.95
N ILE A 4 -4.85 7.08 28.37
CA ILE A 4 -4.48 8.40 27.83
C ILE A 4 -3.78 9.16 28.96
N SER A 5 -2.63 9.75 28.67
CA SER A 5 -1.88 10.45 29.70
C SER A 5 -2.71 11.64 30.22
N LEU A 6 -2.59 11.96 31.51
CA LEU A 6 -3.20 13.16 32.11
C LEU A 6 -2.86 14.45 31.34
N PHE A 7 -1.73 14.45 30.64
CA PHE A 7 -1.29 15.53 29.76
C PHE A 7 -2.13 15.61 28.48
N GLU A 8 -2.38 14.48 27.82
CA GLU A 8 -3.23 14.42 26.61
C GLU A 8 -4.68 14.78 26.94
N HIS A 9 -5.24 14.27 28.05
CA HIS A 9 -6.59 14.63 28.49
C HIS A 9 -6.73 16.12 28.84
N LYS A 10 -5.66 16.78 29.28
CA LYS A 10 -5.64 18.22 29.58
C LYS A 10 -5.56 19.10 28.33
N LEU A 11 -5.12 18.55 27.19
CA LEU A 11 -4.98 19.26 25.92
C LEU A 11 -6.12 18.98 24.94
N SER A 12 -6.96 17.99 25.22
CA SER A 12 -8.22 17.74 24.52
C SER A 12 -9.28 18.77 24.92
N VAL A 13 -9.15 20.01 24.43
CA VAL A 13 -10.18 21.05 24.51
C VAL A 13 -10.75 21.29 23.12
N SER A 14 -12.06 21.45 23.02
CA SER A 14 -12.70 21.67 21.72
C SER A 14 -12.39 23.07 21.17
N ILE A 15 -12.51 23.24 19.85
CA ILE A 15 -12.30 24.55 19.21
C ILE A 15 -13.28 25.59 19.77
N GLU A 16 -14.49 25.18 20.10
CA GLU A 16 -15.54 26.01 20.69
C GLU A 16 -15.15 26.47 22.11
N GLU A 17 -14.55 25.59 22.92
CA GLU A 17 -14.05 25.94 24.26
C GLU A 17 -12.87 26.89 24.21
N LEU A 18 -11.94 26.68 23.26
CA LEU A 18 -10.83 27.60 23.01
C LEU A 18 -11.33 28.98 22.57
N GLN A 19 -12.27 29.03 21.61
CA GLN A 19 -12.86 30.28 21.16
C GLN A 19 -13.61 31.01 22.29
N LEU A 20 -14.27 30.28 23.18
CA LEU A 20 -14.97 30.86 24.32
C LEU A 20 -14.00 31.43 25.36
N GLN A 21 -12.90 30.72 25.66
CA GLN A 21 -11.90 31.16 26.64
C GLN A 21 -11.03 32.32 26.16
N PHE A 22 -10.80 32.45 24.84
CA PHE A 22 -9.97 33.51 24.26
C PHE A 22 -10.77 34.69 23.71
N ARG A 23 -12.07 34.80 24.01
CA ARG A 23 -12.88 35.99 23.67
C ARG A 23 -12.28 37.25 24.29
N GLY A 24 -11.80 38.16 23.44
CA GLY A 24 -11.27 39.46 23.83
C GLY A 24 -9.76 39.63 23.65
N PHE A 25 -9.03 38.58 23.25
CA PHE A 25 -7.67 38.72 22.75
C PHE A 25 -7.69 38.90 21.22
N PRO A 26 -6.88 39.80 20.64
CA PRO A 26 -6.68 39.81 19.19
C PRO A 26 -6.18 38.42 18.76
N PRO A 27 -6.52 37.93 17.55
CA PRO A 27 -6.07 36.62 17.08
C PRO A 27 -4.56 36.53 17.28
N LEU A 28 -4.18 35.67 18.22
CA LEU A 28 -2.81 35.40 18.55
C LEU A 28 -2.22 34.69 17.33
N LEU A 29 -1.33 35.34 16.58
CA LEU A 29 -0.67 34.80 15.37
C LEU A 29 0.04 33.45 15.60
N TRP A 30 0.18 33.02 16.86
CA TRP A 30 0.70 31.72 17.24
C TRP A 30 -0.37 30.62 17.34
N ALA A 31 -1.66 30.95 17.25
CA ALA A 31 -2.72 29.95 17.02
C ALA A 31 -2.61 29.32 15.63
N ASP A 32 -2.05 30.04 14.65
CA ASP A 32 -1.66 29.47 13.35
C ASP A 32 -0.43 28.54 13.48
N PHE A 33 0.43 28.82 14.48
CA PHE A 33 1.47 27.91 15.00
C PHE A 33 0.87 26.83 15.89
N TRP A 34 -0.14 26.11 15.41
CA TRP A 34 -0.34 24.74 15.88
C TRP A 34 0.92 23.94 15.51
N LEU A 35 1.75 23.68 16.55
CA LEU A 35 2.68 22.56 16.75
C LEU A 35 2.66 21.54 15.60
N ASN A 36 3.75 21.10 14.98
CA ASN A 36 5.19 21.12 15.22
C ASN A 36 5.78 20.42 13.96
N PRO A 37 6.97 20.74 13.42
CA PRO A 37 7.45 20.41 12.07
C PRO A 37 7.80 18.93 11.78
N ARG A 38 7.05 17.98 12.36
CA ARG A 38 7.34 16.53 12.37
C ARG A 38 6.14 15.62 12.05
N ARG A 39 4.97 16.14 11.65
CA ARG A 39 3.84 15.29 11.21
C ARG A 39 3.78 15.07 9.71
N LEU A 40 4.34 15.96 8.90
CA LEU A 40 4.75 15.61 7.55
C LEU A 40 5.94 14.67 7.65
N ARG A 41 5.69 13.38 7.41
CA ARG A 41 6.76 12.49 6.98
C ARG A 41 7.40 13.20 5.78
N GLY A 42 8.73 13.41 5.81
CA GLY A 42 9.42 14.33 4.89
C GLY A 42 9.26 14.00 3.40
N SER A 43 9.99 14.70 2.53
CA SER A 43 9.97 14.48 1.06
C SER A 43 10.03 13.01 0.64
N ASP A 44 10.80 12.18 1.35
CA ASP A 44 10.89 10.73 1.15
C ASP A 44 9.53 10.02 1.27
N PHE A 45 8.66 10.44 2.18
CA PHE A 45 7.32 9.89 2.30
C PHE A 45 6.40 10.30 1.16
N LEU A 46 6.36 11.59 0.80
CA LEU A 46 5.57 12.06 -0.34
C LEU A 46 5.96 11.32 -1.61
N MET A 47 7.26 11.15 -1.80
CA MET A 47 7.82 10.37 -2.91
C MET A 47 7.37 8.90 -2.85
N ARG A 48 7.54 8.20 -1.72
CA ARG A 48 7.11 6.79 -1.59
C ARG A 48 5.61 6.63 -1.78
N TRP A 49 4.83 7.56 -1.26
CA TRP A 49 3.38 7.53 -1.36
C TRP A 49 2.91 7.77 -2.79
N SER A 50 3.44 8.80 -3.46
CA SER A 50 3.20 9.03 -4.89
C SER A 50 3.58 7.82 -5.75
N GLN A 51 4.64 7.10 -5.39
CA GLN A 51 5.04 5.88 -6.09
C GLN A 51 4.10 4.70 -5.82
N GLY A 52 3.59 4.58 -4.60
CA GLY A 52 2.58 3.57 -4.25
C GLY A 52 1.33 3.74 -5.11
N LEU A 53 0.75 4.95 -5.09
CA LEU A 53 -0.43 5.29 -5.90
C LEU A 53 -0.20 5.07 -7.40
N TRP A 54 0.97 5.48 -7.92
CA TRP A 54 1.35 5.22 -9.31
C TRP A 54 1.40 3.72 -9.64
N SER A 55 1.92 2.90 -8.74
CA SER A 55 2.01 1.44 -8.92
C SER A 55 0.63 0.79 -8.93
N GLU A 56 -0.22 1.18 -7.97
CA GLU A 56 -1.62 0.74 -7.89
C GLU A 56 -2.40 1.09 -9.16
N THR A 57 -2.24 2.33 -9.63
CA THR A 57 -2.91 2.84 -10.85
C THR A 57 -2.50 2.01 -12.07
N ARG A 58 -1.21 1.71 -12.23
CA ARG A 58 -0.71 0.88 -13.34
C ARG A 58 -1.26 -0.53 -13.32
N PHE A 59 -1.40 -1.14 -12.15
CA PHE A 59 -2.02 -2.46 -12.04
C PHE A 59 -3.50 -2.42 -12.39
N ILE A 60 -4.25 -1.42 -11.91
CA ILE A 60 -5.66 -1.23 -12.27
C ILE A 60 -5.79 -1.06 -13.79
N GLU A 61 -5.01 -0.16 -14.39
CA GLU A 61 -5.04 0.07 -15.84
C GLU A 61 -4.75 -1.21 -16.63
N ALA A 62 -3.72 -1.97 -16.22
CA ALA A 62 -3.34 -3.22 -16.86
C ALA A 62 -4.45 -4.28 -16.78
N ILE A 63 -5.09 -4.43 -15.61
CA ILE A 63 -6.22 -5.36 -15.44
C ILE A 63 -7.42 -4.87 -16.25
N ASN A 64 -7.74 -3.57 -16.21
CA ASN A 64 -8.93 -3.00 -16.85
C ASN A 64 -8.86 -2.97 -18.37
N GLN A 65 -7.65 -3.00 -18.94
CA GLN A 65 -7.40 -3.20 -20.36
C GLN A 65 -7.60 -4.65 -20.81
N SER A 66 -7.71 -5.61 -19.88
CA SER A 66 -8.08 -6.98 -20.21
C SER A 66 -9.58 -7.09 -20.54
N GLU A 67 -9.92 -8.05 -21.39
CA GLU A 67 -11.29 -8.33 -21.79
C GLU A 67 -12.08 -9.10 -20.71
N LEU A 68 -11.38 -9.78 -19.80
CA LEU A 68 -11.98 -10.74 -18.87
C LEU A 68 -12.11 -10.21 -17.44
N TYR A 69 -11.26 -9.25 -17.06
CA TYR A 69 -11.18 -8.79 -15.68
C TYR A 69 -11.16 -7.26 -15.59
N PHE A 70 -11.53 -6.76 -14.42
CA PHE A 70 -11.31 -5.37 -14.04
C PHE A 70 -11.01 -5.31 -12.54
N ALA A 71 -10.37 -4.23 -12.10
CA ALA A 71 -10.05 -3.96 -10.72
C ALA A 71 -10.46 -2.55 -10.33
N ILE A 72 -10.70 -2.38 -9.03
CA ILE A 72 -10.99 -1.09 -8.41
C ILE A 72 -10.08 -0.87 -7.21
N MET A 73 -9.93 0.40 -6.83
CA MET A 73 -9.32 0.81 -5.57
C MET A 73 -10.23 0.41 -4.41
N TYR A 74 -9.62 -0.05 -3.32
CA TYR A 74 -10.32 -0.55 -2.13
C TYR A 74 -9.67 -0.08 -0.83
N GLY A 75 -8.34 -0.12 -0.77
CA GLY A 75 -7.59 0.21 0.43
C GLY A 75 -7.41 1.71 0.66
N PRO A 76 -7.04 2.12 1.89
CA PRO A 76 -6.82 3.53 2.22
C PRO A 76 -5.66 4.20 1.47
N SER A 77 -4.70 3.43 0.96
CA SER A 77 -3.58 3.94 0.16
C SER A 77 -4.06 4.62 -1.12
N SER A 78 -5.10 4.03 -1.71
CA SER A 78 -5.43 4.18 -3.12
C SER A 78 -6.20 5.47 -3.42
N VAL A 79 -6.99 5.95 -2.47
CA VAL A 79 -7.86 7.13 -2.67
C VAL A 79 -7.36 8.38 -1.95
N ALA A 80 -6.17 8.32 -1.34
CA ALA A 80 -5.63 9.42 -0.57
C ALA A 80 -5.32 10.65 -1.47
N PRO A 81 -5.55 11.90 -0.99
CA PRO A 81 -5.33 13.11 -1.78
C PRO A 81 -3.86 13.38 -2.12
N SER A 82 -3.58 13.90 -3.32
CA SER A 82 -2.23 14.01 -3.90
C SER A 82 -1.58 15.39 -3.97
N HIS A 83 -2.33 16.45 -3.68
CA HIS A 83 -1.89 17.79 -4.06
C HIS A 83 -1.92 18.83 -2.94
N ASP A 84 -2.51 18.50 -1.78
CA ASP A 84 -2.54 19.39 -0.62
C ASP A 84 -2.25 18.62 0.68
N VAL A 85 -1.35 19.19 1.48
CA VAL A 85 -1.06 18.74 2.85
C VAL A 85 -2.32 18.72 3.70
N ARG A 86 -3.17 19.73 3.54
CA ARG A 86 -4.37 19.86 4.35
C ARG A 86 -5.40 18.80 4.01
N GLU A 87 -5.60 18.52 2.72
CA GLU A 87 -6.47 17.43 2.28
C GLU A 87 -5.95 16.09 2.80
N TYR A 88 -4.63 15.91 2.80
CA TYR A 88 -3.99 14.72 3.37
C TYR A 88 -4.23 14.61 4.89
N GLU A 89 -4.02 15.68 5.66
CA GLU A 89 -4.29 15.67 7.11
C GLU A 89 -5.76 15.33 7.40
N LEU A 90 -6.70 15.96 6.69
CA LEU A 90 -8.13 15.68 6.82
C LEU A 90 -8.49 14.24 6.45
N TYR A 91 -7.82 13.66 5.43
CA TYR A 91 -8.02 12.28 5.03
C TYR A 91 -7.65 11.29 6.15
N PHE A 92 -6.49 11.50 6.79
CA PHE A 92 -6.07 10.66 7.91
C PHE A 92 -6.94 10.86 9.13
N GLU A 93 -7.31 12.11 9.46
CA GLU A 93 -8.27 12.38 10.55
C GLU A 93 -9.58 11.63 10.33
N ARG A 94 -10.12 11.65 9.11
CA ARG A 94 -11.31 10.90 8.73
C ARG A 94 -11.15 9.38 8.86
N LEU A 95 -9.99 8.83 8.49
CA LEU A 95 -9.67 7.40 8.70
C LEU A 95 -9.58 7.05 10.20
N GLU A 96 -9.04 7.95 11.03
CA GLU A 96 -8.98 7.75 12.48
C GLU A 96 -10.39 7.75 13.08
N GLU A 97 -11.23 8.71 12.66
CA GLU A 97 -12.62 8.85 13.10
C GLU A 97 -13.48 7.65 12.71
N ALA A 98 -13.26 7.09 11.52
CA ALA A 98 -13.91 5.85 11.08
C ALA A 98 -13.48 4.62 11.91
N GLY A 99 -12.45 4.73 12.75
CA GLY A 99 -11.95 3.62 13.57
C GLY A 99 -11.18 2.56 12.77
N LEU A 100 -10.93 2.80 11.48
CA LEU A 100 -10.36 1.82 10.56
C LEU A 100 -8.82 1.79 10.57
N ASN A 101 -8.17 2.69 11.31
CA ASN A 101 -6.71 2.75 11.47
C ASN A 101 -6.04 1.43 11.94
N GLN A 102 -6.80 0.55 12.59
CA GLN A 102 -6.28 -0.73 13.10
C GLN A 102 -6.51 -1.90 12.13
N LEU A 103 -7.42 -1.75 11.17
CA LEU A 103 -7.73 -2.76 10.17
C LEU A 103 -6.78 -2.57 8.97
N LYS A 104 -6.10 -3.65 8.56
CA LYS A 104 -5.30 -3.66 7.34
C LYS A 104 -6.16 -4.20 6.22
N ARG A 105 -6.35 -3.39 5.18
CA ARG A 105 -7.00 -3.78 3.93
C ARG A 105 -5.96 -3.90 2.82
N PRO A 106 -6.14 -4.86 1.89
CA PRO A 106 -5.48 -4.83 0.60
C PRO A 106 -5.81 -3.54 -0.17
N ASP A 107 -4.99 -3.17 -1.14
CA ASP A 107 -5.16 -1.92 -1.88
C ASP A 107 -6.24 -2.03 -2.96
N LEU A 108 -6.34 -3.17 -3.64
CA LEU A 108 -7.26 -3.36 -4.78
C LEU A 108 -8.17 -4.59 -4.60
N LEU A 109 -9.31 -4.56 -5.29
CA LEU A 109 -10.15 -5.73 -5.53
C LEU A 109 -10.26 -5.98 -7.03
N ALA A 110 -10.12 -7.25 -7.43
CA ALA A 110 -10.25 -7.70 -8.82
C ALA A 110 -11.54 -8.52 -9.01
N PHE A 111 -12.19 -8.34 -10.16
CA PHE A 111 -13.51 -8.88 -10.49
C PHE A 111 -13.56 -9.35 -11.95
N ARG A 112 -14.58 -10.16 -12.27
CA ARG A 112 -14.89 -10.50 -13.67
C ARG A 112 -15.47 -9.29 -14.39
N LYS A 113 -15.06 -9.07 -15.64
CA LYS A 113 -15.59 -7.99 -16.49
C LYS A 113 -17.10 -8.06 -16.68
N THR A 114 -17.67 -9.26 -16.67
CA THR A 114 -19.13 -9.47 -16.77
C THR A 114 -19.91 -8.83 -15.64
N ASP A 115 -19.29 -8.68 -14.47
CA ASP A 115 -19.93 -8.15 -13.27
C ASP A 115 -19.75 -6.64 -13.14
N GLN A 116 -18.99 -6.01 -14.04
CA GLN A 116 -18.57 -4.60 -13.94
C GLN A 116 -19.73 -3.64 -13.66
N LYS A 117 -20.82 -3.70 -14.45
CA LYS A 117 -21.97 -2.80 -14.25
C LYS A 117 -22.66 -2.98 -12.90
N HIS A 118 -22.64 -4.19 -12.36
CA HIS A 118 -23.22 -4.48 -11.06
C HIS A 118 -22.35 -3.90 -9.94
N ILE A 119 -21.03 -4.11 -10.02
CA ILE A 119 -20.05 -3.56 -9.08
C ILE A 119 -20.03 -2.04 -9.11
N GLU A 120 -20.04 -1.43 -10.29
CA GLU A 120 -20.11 0.04 -10.45
C GLU A 120 -21.33 0.61 -9.73
N LYS A 121 -22.49 -0.05 -9.85
CA LYS A 121 -23.69 0.37 -9.14
C LYS A 121 -23.54 0.23 -7.61
N ILE A 122 -22.99 -0.88 -7.12
CA ILE A 122 -22.75 -1.06 -5.68
C ILE A 122 -21.82 0.06 -5.16
N VAL A 123 -20.75 0.35 -5.90
CA VAL A 123 -19.81 1.43 -5.56
C VAL A 123 -20.51 2.79 -5.56
N GLU A 124 -21.38 3.08 -6.53
CA GLU A 124 -22.19 4.31 -6.54
C GLU A 124 -23.13 4.40 -5.33
N ASP A 125 -23.80 3.30 -4.97
CA ASP A 125 -24.70 3.22 -3.82
C ASP A 125 -23.94 3.40 -2.48
N LEU A 126 -22.66 3.01 -2.44
CA LEU A 126 -21.72 3.24 -1.32
C LEU A 126 -21.11 4.67 -1.31
N GLY A 127 -21.48 5.54 -2.26
CA GLY A 127 -20.98 6.92 -2.32
C GLY A 127 -19.74 7.13 -3.20
N GLY A 128 -19.28 6.08 -3.89
CA GLY A 128 -18.17 6.10 -4.84
C GLY A 128 -16.88 5.50 -4.31
N LEU A 129 -15.88 5.32 -5.19
CA LEU A 129 -14.60 4.67 -4.86
C LEU A 129 -13.86 5.36 -3.71
N ALA A 130 -13.93 6.69 -3.62
CA ALA A 130 -13.26 7.48 -2.59
C ALA A 130 -13.79 7.22 -1.18
N GLU A 131 -15.01 6.66 -1.06
CA GLU A 131 -15.66 6.41 0.21
C GLU A 131 -15.31 5.02 0.78
N LEU A 132 -14.95 4.06 -0.07
CA LEU A 132 -14.70 2.66 0.34
C LEU A 132 -13.73 2.51 1.52
N PRO A 133 -12.62 3.27 1.62
CA PRO A 133 -11.71 3.13 2.76
C PRO A 133 -12.28 3.57 4.09
N PHE A 134 -13.42 4.26 4.10
CA PHE A 134 -14.10 4.76 5.29
C PHE A 134 -15.31 3.92 5.71
N ILE A 135 -15.69 2.95 4.88
CA ILE A 135 -16.84 2.08 5.11
C ILE A 135 -16.33 0.77 5.75
N PRO A 136 -16.92 0.30 6.86
CA PRO A 136 -16.61 -1.01 7.45
C PRO A 136 -16.85 -2.20 6.51
N GLU A 137 -16.10 -3.29 6.64
CA GLU A 137 -16.21 -4.46 5.77
C GLU A 137 -17.58 -5.13 5.80
N ASP A 138 -18.25 -5.16 6.96
CA ASP A 138 -19.59 -5.74 7.15
C ASP A 138 -20.69 -4.97 6.42
N GLU A 139 -20.43 -3.71 6.06
CA GLU A 139 -21.31 -2.89 5.20
C GLU A 139 -20.97 -3.04 3.71
N MET A 140 -19.89 -3.76 3.37
CA MET A 140 -19.41 -3.97 1.99
C MET A 140 -19.54 -5.42 1.51
N ASP A 141 -20.30 -6.27 2.20
CA ASP A 141 -20.48 -7.68 1.83
C ASP A 141 -20.88 -7.87 0.35
N ASP A 142 -21.81 -7.06 -0.15
CA ASP A 142 -22.27 -7.11 -1.55
C ASP A 142 -21.16 -6.77 -2.56
N LEU A 143 -20.17 -5.96 -2.15
CA LEU A 143 -18.99 -5.64 -2.96
C LEU A 143 -17.92 -6.74 -2.85
N LEU A 144 -17.74 -7.32 -1.67
CA LEU A 144 -16.69 -8.31 -1.38
C LEU A 144 -17.04 -9.71 -1.91
N GLN A 145 -18.31 -10.12 -1.85
CA GLN A 145 -18.78 -11.41 -2.34
C GLN A 145 -18.39 -11.73 -3.80
N PRO A 146 -18.52 -10.81 -4.77
CA PRO A 146 -18.10 -11.08 -6.16
C PRO A 146 -16.59 -10.92 -6.41
N ALA A 147 -15.79 -10.47 -5.44
CA ALA A 147 -14.35 -10.25 -5.64
C ALA A 147 -13.60 -11.57 -5.86
N LEU A 148 -12.82 -11.65 -6.94
CA LEU A 148 -12.00 -12.83 -7.26
C LEU A 148 -10.75 -12.88 -6.40
N ALA A 149 -10.12 -11.73 -6.22
CA ALA A 149 -8.88 -11.57 -5.50
C ALA A 149 -8.81 -10.17 -4.89
N ALA A 150 -8.08 -10.08 -3.78
CA ALA A 150 -7.62 -8.81 -3.25
C ALA A 150 -6.12 -8.67 -3.50
N ILE A 151 -5.66 -7.47 -3.83
CA ILE A 151 -4.27 -7.22 -4.21
C ILE A 151 -3.66 -6.20 -3.25
N GLU A 152 -2.61 -6.61 -2.54
CA GLU A 152 -1.73 -5.70 -1.81
C GLU A 152 -0.61 -5.27 -2.75
N CYS A 153 -0.50 -3.97 -2.98
CA CYS A 153 0.47 -3.39 -3.89
C CYS A 153 1.74 -2.97 -3.15
N GLU A 154 2.89 -3.43 -3.63
CA GLU A 154 4.20 -2.95 -3.20
C GLU A 154 4.95 -2.36 -4.39
N ASN A 155 5.91 -1.48 -4.14
CA ASN A 155 6.64 -0.79 -5.20
C ASN A 155 8.15 -0.80 -4.98
N SER A 156 8.91 -0.64 -6.06
CA SER A 156 10.37 -0.66 -6.07
C SER A 156 10.92 0.33 -7.08
N LEU A 157 11.98 1.04 -6.69
CA LEU A 157 12.71 1.99 -7.54
C LEU A 157 13.71 1.33 -8.51
N TRP A 158 13.72 0.00 -8.57
CA TRP A 158 14.65 -0.73 -9.43
C TRP A 158 14.03 -0.98 -10.81
N LYS A 159 14.87 -0.89 -11.85
CA LYS A 159 14.66 -1.65 -13.10
C LYS A 159 15.03 -3.10 -12.80
N ALA A 160 14.02 -3.95 -12.63
CA ALA A 160 14.17 -5.32 -12.14
C ALA A 160 15.08 -6.15 -13.05
N GLN A 161 14.97 -5.99 -14.37
CA GLN A 161 15.77 -6.74 -15.34
C GLN A 161 17.25 -6.31 -15.34
N GLN A 162 17.57 -5.15 -14.76
CA GLN A 162 18.94 -4.63 -14.62
C GLN A 162 19.54 -4.92 -13.24
N MET A 163 18.82 -5.60 -12.35
CA MET A 163 19.33 -5.95 -11.02
C MET A 163 20.47 -6.97 -11.16
N PRO A 164 21.59 -6.84 -10.42
CA PRO A 164 22.80 -7.63 -10.63
C PRO A 164 22.62 -9.15 -10.65
N ALA A 165 21.72 -9.68 -9.81
CA ALA A 165 21.44 -11.11 -9.71
C ALA A 165 20.15 -11.53 -10.43
N TYR A 166 19.59 -10.67 -11.30
CA TYR A 166 18.47 -11.04 -12.16
C TYR A 166 18.91 -12.13 -13.15
N GLY A 167 18.12 -13.20 -13.26
CA GLY A 167 18.44 -14.35 -14.09
C GLY A 167 19.38 -15.38 -13.43
N GLU A 168 19.93 -15.12 -12.25
CA GLU A 168 20.70 -16.15 -11.52
C GLU A 168 19.78 -17.30 -11.09
N GLU A 169 20.24 -18.54 -11.23
CA GLU A 169 19.53 -19.71 -10.72
C GLU A 169 19.67 -19.86 -9.20
N LEU A 170 18.62 -20.35 -8.55
CA LEU A 170 18.67 -20.71 -7.14
C LEU A 170 19.63 -21.89 -6.94
N ARG A 171 20.46 -21.82 -5.91
CA ARG A 171 21.44 -22.87 -5.58
C ARG A 171 21.40 -23.21 -4.10
N PRO A 172 21.83 -24.41 -3.67
CA PRO A 172 21.85 -24.79 -2.26
C PRO A 172 22.57 -23.76 -1.38
N MET A 173 21.90 -23.27 -0.34
CA MET A 173 22.42 -22.26 0.58
C MET A 173 22.63 -22.84 1.98
N ARG A 174 23.86 -22.76 2.51
CA ARG A 174 24.16 -23.20 3.89
C ARG A 174 23.25 -22.53 4.93
N ARG A 175 22.95 -21.24 4.75
CA ARG A 175 22.05 -20.49 5.65
C ARG A 175 20.60 -21.00 5.65
N LEU A 176 20.17 -21.63 4.55
CA LEU A 176 18.84 -22.22 4.40
C LEU A 176 18.86 -23.74 4.66
N GLY A 177 19.89 -24.25 5.35
CA GLY A 177 20.02 -25.69 5.60
C GLY A 177 20.23 -26.52 4.33
N GLY A 178 20.84 -25.96 3.29
CA GLY A 178 21.06 -26.62 2.00
C GLY A 178 19.89 -26.46 1.01
N LYS A 179 18.81 -25.78 1.38
CA LYS A 179 17.69 -25.51 0.49
C LYS A 179 18.06 -24.49 -0.61
N PRO A 180 17.36 -24.48 -1.76
CA PRO A 180 17.60 -23.52 -2.83
C PRO A 180 17.41 -22.07 -2.39
N GLY A 181 18.35 -21.20 -2.76
CA GLY A 181 18.28 -19.77 -2.51
C GLY A 181 19.44 -19.01 -3.12
N LEU A 182 19.62 -17.77 -2.67
CA LEU A 182 20.73 -16.89 -3.06
C LEU A 182 21.44 -16.28 -1.83
N PRO A 183 22.65 -15.73 -1.99
CA PRO A 183 23.33 -14.99 -0.91
C PRO A 183 22.46 -13.85 -0.35
N LYS A 184 22.60 -13.51 0.94
CA LYS A 184 21.83 -12.40 1.55
C LYS A 184 22.10 -11.04 0.89
N SER A 185 23.26 -10.89 0.25
CA SER A 185 23.66 -9.69 -0.49
C SER A 185 23.20 -9.67 -1.94
N ALA A 186 22.53 -10.73 -2.43
CA ALA A 186 22.05 -10.77 -3.81
C ALA A 186 21.01 -9.66 -4.03
N VAL A 187 21.21 -8.88 -5.08
CA VAL A 187 20.32 -7.79 -5.50
C VAL A 187 19.56 -8.30 -6.71
N LEU A 188 18.31 -8.68 -6.50
CA LEU A 188 17.38 -9.22 -7.49
C LEU A 188 15.96 -8.75 -7.18
N PRO A 189 15.02 -8.89 -8.12
CA PRO A 189 13.62 -8.58 -7.86
C PRO A 189 13.07 -9.49 -6.76
N THR A 190 12.35 -8.87 -5.82
CA THR A 190 11.69 -9.57 -4.72
C THR A 190 10.30 -9.02 -4.51
N VAL A 191 9.33 -9.90 -4.26
CA VAL A 191 8.04 -9.50 -3.65
C VAL A 191 8.27 -9.35 -2.16
N ILE A 192 7.81 -8.25 -1.55
CA ILE A 192 8.07 -7.94 -0.14
C ILE A 192 6.79 -8.04 0.67
N ILE A 193 6.88 -8.65 1.86
CA ILE A 193 5.83 -8.57 2.89
C ILE A 193 6.47 -8.08 4.18
N LYS A 194 5.85 -7.09 4.79
CA LYS A 194 6.26 -6.57 6.10
C LYS A 194 5.63 -7.42 7.20
N GLU A 195 6.40 -7.79 8.21
CA GLU A 195 5.89 -8.66 9.29
C GLU A 195 4.73 -8.01 10.04
N GLU A 196 4.73 -6.68 10.17
CA GLU A 196 3.63 -5.93 10.80
C GLU A 196 2.29 -6.05 10.06
N ASP A 197 2.33 -6.30 8.74
CA ASP A 197 1.14 -6.39 7.89
C ASP A 197 0.69 -7.84 7.70
N ARG A 198 1.63 -8.81 7.75
CA ARG A 198 1.40 -10.23 7.45
C ARG A 198 0.23 -10.84 8.24
N GLU A 199 0.22 -10.71 9.56
CA GLU A 199 -0.85 -11.29 10.40
C GLU A 199 -2.21 -10.63 10.15
N ARG A 200 -2.22 -9.34 9.80
CA ARG A 200 -3.46 -8.60 9.57
C ARG A 200 -4.06 -8.93 8.22
N LEU A 201 -3.23 -9.06 7.18
CA LEU A 201 -3.64 -9.55 5.86
C LEU A 201 -4.19 -10.98 5.95
N TRP A 202 -3.54 -11.85 6.73
CA TRP A 202 -4.05 -13.20 6.98
C TRP A 202 -5.44 -13.19 7.62
N ARG A 203 -5.63 -12.39 8.66
CA ARG A 203 -6.95 -12.24 9.30
C ARG A 203 -8.01 -11.77 8.31
N TRP A 204 -7.71 -10.74 7.52
CA TRP A 204 -8.63 -10.23 6.51
C TRP A 204 -8.98 -11.29 5.46
N GLN A 205 -8.00 -12.05 4.99
CA GLN A 205 -8.23 -13.15 4.04
C GLN A 205 -9.11 -14.24 4.65
N ASP A 206 -8.90 -14.61 5.91
CA ASP A 206 -9.68 -15.63 6.60
C ASP A 206 -11.13 -15.16 6.85
N GLU A 207 -11.32 -13.89 7.19
CA GLU A 207 -12.63 -13.29 7.47
C GLU A 207 -13.48 -13.13 6.20
N THR A 208 -12.86 -12.72 5.08
CA THR A 208 -13.55 -12.46 3.82
C THR A 208 -13.59 -13.67 2.88
N ASN A 209 -12.72 -14.67 3.11
CA ASN A 209 -12.47 -15.78 2.20
C ASN A 209 -12.09 -15.33 0.77
N ILE A 210 -11.50 -14.13 0.64
CA ILE A 210 -10.98 -13.59 -0.63
C ILE A 210 -9.46 -13.78 -0.65
N PRO A 211 -8.90 -14.53 -1.61
CA PRO A 211 -7.46 -14.75 -1.68
C PRO A 211 -6.69 -13.45 -1.91
N ILE A 212 -5.66 -13.22 -1.10
CA ILE A 212 -4.78 -12.06 -1.21
C ILE A 212 -3.56 -12.42 -2.05
N HIS A 213 -3.25 -11.55 -3.00
CA HIS A 213 -2.02 -11.58 -3.78
C HIS A 213 -1.21 -10.31 -3.54
N ILE A 214 0.10 -10.45 -3.33
CA ILE A 214 1.01 -9.33 -3.18
C ILE A 214 1.64 -9.07 -4.53
N TRP A 215 1.36 -7.91 -5.11
CA TRP A 215 1.88 -7.50 -6.41
C TRP A 215 2.92 -6.41 -6.22
N HIS A 216 4.16 -6.71 -6.61
CA HIS A 216 5.29 -5.80 -6.48
C HIS A 216 5.64 -5.19 -7.83
N ALA A 217 5.39 -3.90 -7.98
CA ALA A 217 5.77 -3.12 -9.15
C ALA A 217 7.26 -2.74 -9.10
N PHE A 218 7.99 -3.12 -10.13
CA PHE A 218 9.28 -2.53 -10.49
C PHE A 218 9.06 -1.54 -11.64
N TYR A 219 10.12 -0.84 -12.02
CA TYR A 219 10.03 0.15 -13.08
C TYR A 219 9.58 -0.46 -14.41
N ASP A 220 10.12 -1.63 -14.75
CA ASP A 220 10.02 -2.33 -16.03
C ASP A 220 9.15 -3.60 -16.01
N VAL A 221 8.92 -4.20 -14.85
CA VAL A 221 8.16 -5.47 -14.68
C VAL A 221 7.46 -5.52 -13.33
N GLY A 222 6.46 -6.38 -13.19
CA GLY A 222 5.75 -6.62 -11.94
C GLY A 222 5.75 -8.11 -11.61
N PHE A 223 5.82 -8.43 -10.32
CA PHE A 223 5.79 -9.81 -9.84
C PHE A 223 4.70 -9.99 -8.79
N GLY A 224 4.04 -11.15 -8.81
CA GLY A 224 2.90 -11.48 -7.95
C GLY A 224 3.17 -12.74 -7.15
N LEU A 225 2.71 -12.77 -5.90
CA LEU A 225 2.81 -13.93 -5.02
C LEU A 225 1.55 -14.02 -4.15
N SER A 226 0.89 -15.19 -4.09
CA SER A 226 -0.24 -15.36 -3.17
C SER A 226 0.24 -15.34 -1.72
N LEU A 227 -0.58 -14.80 -0.81
CA LEU A 227 -0.27 -14.75 0.62
C LEU A 227 -0.06 -16.16 1.20
N ASN A 228 -0.85 -17.12 0.74
CA ASN A 228 -0.71 -18.54 1.09
C ASN A 228 0.67 -19.09 0.69
N LYS A 229 1.13 -18.80 -0.54
CA LYS A 229 2.44 -19.24 -1.01
C LYS A 229 3.56 -18.55 -0.24
N ALA A 230 3.41 -17.26 0.06
CA ALA A 230 4.35 -16.51 0.88
C ALA A 230 4.52 -17.15 2.28
N GLN A 231 3.41 -17.52 2.93
CA GLN A 231 3.45 -18.21 4.22
C GLN A 231 4.12 -19.59 4.11
N GLN A 232 3.77 -20.38 3.10
CA GLN A 232 4.41 -21.68 2.86
C GLN A 232 5.94 -21.55 2.75
N LEU A 233 6.45 -20.55 2.01
CA LEU A 233 7.89 -20.34 1.82
C LEU A 233 8.60 -19.94 3.13
N ILE A 234 7.91 -19.24 4.03
CA ILE A 234 8.40 -18.91 5.37
C ILE A 234 8.46 -20.18 6.23
N ASP A 235 7.37 -20.96 6.27
CA ASP A 235 7.26 -22.16 7.11
C ASP A 235 8.24 -23.25 6.67
N GLU A 236 8.45 -23.38 5.35
CA GLU A 236 9.47 -24.25 4.77
C GLU A 236 10.89 -23.71 4.95
N GLY A 237 11.11 -22.55 5.56
CA GLY A 237 12.43 -21.97 5.79
C GLY A 237 13.22 -21.68 4.51
N LEU A 238 12.52 -21.42 3.39
CA LEU A 238 13.12 -20.97 2.13
C LEU A 238 13.41 -19.47 2.16
N ILE A 239 12.65 -18.72 2.95
CA ILE A 239 12.81 -17.27 3.14
C ILE A 239 13.01 -16.97 4.63
N GLU A 240 14.08 -16.24 4.94
CA GLU A 240 14.37 -15.75 6.29
C GLU A 240 13.96 -14.27 6.40
N PRO A 241 13.54 -13.80 7.60
CA PRO A 241 13.29 -12.39 7.81
C PRO A 241 14.57 -11.57 7.70
N THR A 242 14.46 -10.40 7.08
CA THR A 242 15.48 -9.35 7.10
C THR A 242 15.09 -8.30 8.13
N ILE A 243 15.94 -8.09 9.14
CA ILE A 243 15.69 -7.07 10.18
C ILE A 243 16.27 -5.74 9.71
N GLN A 244 15.40 -4.76 9.48
CA GLN A 244 15.77 -3.36 9.23
C GLN A 244 15.68 -2.56 10.53
N THR A 245 16.73 -1.79 10.81
CA THR A 245 16.78 -0.92 12.00
C THR A 245 16.64 0.51 11.54
N PHE A 246 15.59 1.19 12.00
CA PHE A 246 15.33 2.60 11.72
C PHE A 246 15.70 3.42 12.95
N GLN A 247 16.45 4.49 12.73
CA GLN A 247 16.77 5.46 13.76
C GLN A 247 16.03 6.76 13.46
N ALA A 248 15.09 7.11 14.32
CA ALA A 248 14.43 8.40 14.22
C ALA A 248 15.40 9.53 14.63
N PRO A 249 15.25 10.76 14.10
CA PRO A 249 16.05 11.91 14.51
C PRO A 249 16.01 12.22 16.02
N GLY A 250 14.98 11.71 16.73
CA GLY A 250 14.86 11.81 18.19
C GLY A 250 15.53 10.66 18.98
N GLY A 251 16.31 9.79 18.34
CA GLY A 251 17.02 8.68 18.98
C GLY A 251 16.19 7.40 19.19
N ALA A 252 14.88 7.42 18.89
CA ALA A 252 14.06 6.21 18.94
C ALA A 252 14.51 5.23 17.85
N VAL A 253 14.84 4.00 18.26
CA VAL A 253 15.24 2.93 17.36
C VAL A 253 14.06 1.96 17.23
N SER A 254 13.55 1.79 16.01
CA SER A 254 12.57 0.75 15.70
C SER A 254 13.23 -0.34 14.84
N LYS A 255 12.78 -1.58 15.03
CA LYS A 255 13.16 -2.71 14.19
C LYS A 255 11.93 -3.17 13.44
N LYS A 256 12.05 -3.34 12.14
CA LYS A 256 11.02 -3.94 11.29
C LYS A 256 11.58 -5.21 10.66
N ALA A 257 10.80 -6.27 10.70
CA ALA A 257 11.12 -7.50 9.99
C ALA A 257 10.41 -7.46 8.64
N ILE A 258 11.15 -7.73 7.57
CA ILE A 258 10.60 -7.84 6.21
C ILE A 258 11.00 -9.16 5.61
N TYR A 259 10.08 -9.79 4.88
CA TYR A 259 10.34 -10.98 4.09
C TYR A 259 10.51 -10.54 2.64
N LYS A 260 11.57 -11.03 2.00
CA LYS A 260 11.90 -10.73 0.61
C LYS A 260 11.87 -12.02 -0.18
N PHE A 261 10.74 -12.28 -0.84
CA PHE A 261 10.52 -13.47 -1.64
C PHE A 261 11.18 -13.28 -2.99
N TYR A 262 12.08 -14.19 -3.38
CA TYR A 262 12.71 -14.13 -4.70
C TYR A 262 11.66 -14.21 -5.80
N TYR A 263 11.83 -13.45 -6.86
CA TYR A 263 10.92 -13.49 -8.01
C TYR A 263 10.81 -14.89 -8.63
N HIS A 264 11.78 -15.79 -8.40
CA HIS A 264 11.72 -17.20 -8.78
C HIS A 264 10.51 -17.96 -8.20
N TYR A 265 9.97 -17.50 -7.07
CA TYR A 265 8.77 -18.06 -6.44
C TYR A 265 7.49 -17.32 -6.83
N ALA A 266 7.61 -16.21 -7.56
CA ALA A 266 6.52 -15.35 -7.97
C ALA A 266 6.19 -15.58 -9.45
N TYR A 267 4.96 -15.25 -9.82
CA TYR A 267 4.58 -15.18 -11.23
C TYR A 267 4.74 -13.75 -11.75
N ARG A 268 4.87 -13.59 -13.06
CA ARG A 268 4.92 -12.27 -13.70
C ARG A 268 3.52 -11.67 -13.74
N VAL A 269 3.40 -10.45 -13.24
CA VAL A 269 2.17 -9.66 -13.27
C VAL A 269 2.03 -8.92 -14.58
N GLY A 270 3.09 -8.28 -15.04
CA GLY A 270 3.06 -7.47 -16.24
C GLY A 270 4.42 -6.90 -16.58
N GLU A 271 4.50 -6.26 -17.73
CA GLU A 271 5.71 -5.61 -18.24
C GLU A 271 5.39 -4.18 -18.69
N SER A 272 6.36 -3.29 -18.52
CA SER A 272 6.25 -1.90 -18.95
C SER A 272 6.32 -1.83 -20.48
N GLU A 273 5.30 -1.27 -21.11
CA GLU A 273 5.32 -0.93 -22.54
C GLU A 273 5.88 0.48 -22.78
N GLU A 274 5.72 1.34 -21.78
CA GLU A 274 6.15 2.73 -21.80
C GLU A 274 6.71 3.07 -20.42
N ASP A 275 7.94 3.59 -20.39
CA ASP A 275 8.57 4.04 -19.15
C ASP A 275 7.81 5.27 -18.61
N PRO A 276 7.58 5.39 -17.30
CA PRO A 276 7.02 6.62 -16.72
C PRO A 276 8.01 7.78 -16.85
N GLU A 277 7.49 9.01 -16.86
CA GLU A 277 8.29 10.21 -16.70
C GLU A 277 8.52 10.50 -15.20
N LEU A 278 9.74 10.90 -14.85
CA LEU A 278 10.10 11.31 -13.49
C LEU A 278 10.07 12.83 -13.41
N THR A 279 9.00 13.38 -12.87
CA THR A 279 8.79 14.83 -12.80
C THR A 279 9.06 15.36 -11.39
N ALA A 280 9.70 16.52 -11.31
CA ALA A 280 9.93 17.20 -10.04
C ALA A 280 8.62 17.85 -9.58
N ALA A 281 8.22 17.60 -8.34
CA ALA A 281 7.04 18.15 -7.70
C ALA A 281 7.40 18.76 -6.34
N HIS A 282 6.49 19.56 -5.79
CA HIS A 282 6.64 20.08 -4.44
C HIS A 282 5.28 20.36 -3.82
N ILE A 283 5.26 20.38 -2.49
CA ILE A 283 4.18 20.98 -1.70
C ILE A 283 4.76 22.13 -0.88
N ILE A 284 3.92 23.11 -0.56
CA ILE A 284 4.26 24.21 0.34
C ILE A 284 3.36 24.07 1.57
N ASP A 285 3.93 23.89 2.75
CA ASP A 285 3.14 23.82 3.97
C ASP A 285 2.59 25.21 4.37
N LYS A 286 1.70 25.24 5.36
CA LYS A 286 1.09 26.48 5.88
C LYS A 286 2.11 27.51 6.42
N ASN A 287 3.35 27.09 6.71
CA ASN A 287 4.43 27.95 7.20
C ASN A 287 5.37 28.41 6.06
N GLY A 288 5.08 28.04 4.81
CA GLY A 288 5.91 28.36 3.65
C GLY A 288 7.10 27.40 3.45
N HIS A 289 7.16 26.27 4.16
CA HIS A 289 8.20 25.27 3.95
C HIS A 289 7.94 24.46 2.68
N ILE A 290 8.91 24.46 1.78
CA ILE A 290 8.85 23.73 0.51
C ILE A 290 9.37 22.30 0.73
N LEU A 291 8.54 21.31 0.44
CA LEU A 291 8.92 19.89 0.46
C LEU A 291 8.98 19.37 -0.99
N PRO A 292 10.17 19.33 -1.62
CA PRO A 292 10.32 18.80 -2.96
C PRO A 292 10.29 17.27 -2.97
N TYR A 293 9.70 16.67 -4.00
CA TYR A 293 9.70 15.22 -4.22
C TYR A 293 9.65 14.89 -5.72
N VAL A 294 9.84 13.62 -6.08
CA VAL A 294 9.72 13.15 -7.47
C VAL A 294 8.40 12.40 -7.62
N LYS A 295 7.64 12.75 -8.65
CA LYS A 295 6.42 12.07 -9.07
C LYS A 295 6.68 11.23 -10.31
N PHE A 296 5.98 10.10 -10.39
CA PHE A 296 5.99 9.23 -11.56
C PHE A 296 4.70 9.53 -12.33
N GLU A 297 4.83 9.89 -13.60
CA GLU A 297 3.70 10.25 -14.45
C GLU A 297 3.67 9.42 -15.73
N GLY A 298 2.48 8.95 -16.08
CA GLY A 298 2.30 8.01 -17.18
C GLY A 298 3.02 6.69 -16.95
N GLY A 299 3.52 6.15 -18.06
CA GLY A 299 4.02 4.78 -18.15
C GLY A 299 2.86 3.79 -18.29
N ARG A 300 3.01 2.84 -19.21
CA ARG A 300 1.97 1.86 -19.52
C ARG A 300 2.42 0.49 -19.12
N PHE A 301 1.50 -0.28 -18.57
CA PHE A 301 1.78 -1.61 -18.09
C PHE A 301 0.83 -2.60 -18.76
N ARG A 302 1.39 -3.63 -19.38
CA ARG A 302 0.61 -4.70 -19.99
C ARG A 302 0.61 -5.90 -19.07
N LEU A 303 -0.58 -6.40 -18.77
CA LEU A 303 -0.74 -7.60 -17.96
C LEU A 303 -0.11 -8.82 -18.66
N HIS A 304 0.64 -9.62 -17.90
CA HIS A 304 1.32 -10.81 -18.40
C HIS A 304 0.36 -12.02 -18.38
N PRO A 305 0.50 -12.98 -19.32
CA PRO A 305 -0.36 -14.17 -19.37
C PRO A 305 -0.38 -14.99 -18.07
N GLU A 306 0.72 -15.02 -17.32
CA GLU A 306 0.76 -15.70 -16.01
C GLU A 306 -0.21 -15.09 -14.99
N ALA A 307 -0.37 -13.77 -14.95
CA ALA A 307 -1.36 -13.15 -14.07
C ALA A 307 -2.79 -13.39 -14.54
N LEU A 308 -3.03 -13.41 -15.85
CA LEU A 308 -4.33 -13.82 -16.39
C LEU A 308 -4.68 -15.25 -15.98
N GLN A 309 -3.73 -16.17 -16.09
CA GLN A 309 -3.92 -17.56 -15.66
C GLN A 309 -4.27 -17.64 -14.17
N VAL A 310 -3.58 -16.88 -13.32
CA VAL A 310 -3.91 -16.84 -11.88
C VAL A 310 -5.34 -16.31 -11.66
N LEU A 311 -5.75 -15.25 -12.35
CA LEU A 311 -7.12 -14.74 -12.25
C LEU A 311 -8.15 -15.75 -12.81
N ASP A 312 -7.82 -16.47 -13.87
CA ASP A 312 -8.65 -17.54 -14.45
C ASP A 312 -8.84 -18.71 -13.47
N GLU A 313 -7.79 -19.13 -12.78
CA GLU A 313 -7.83 -20.17 -11.74
C GLU A 313 -8.73 -19.72 -10.58
N LEU A 314 -8.54 -18.49 -10.07
CA LEU A 314 -9.38 -17.93 -9.01
C LEU A 314 -10.85 -17.75 -9.44
N ALA A 315 -11.08 -17.45 -10.71
CA ALA A 315 -12.42 -17.37 -11.28
C ALA A 315 -13.06 -18.75 -11.49
N GLN A 316 -12.33 -19.86 -11.49
CA GLN A 316 -12.95 -21.20 -11.55
C GLN A 316 -13.37 -21.70 -10.17
N ASP A 317 -12.70 -21.24 -9.12
CA ASP A 317 -12.95 -21.61 -7.73
C ASP A 317 -14.15 -20.86 -7.09
N ARG A 318 -14.75 -19.89 -7.80
CA ARG A 318 -15.92 -19.09 -7.37
C ARG A 318 -17.09 -19.20 -8.35
#